data_AF-A0A397VUZ0-F1
#
_entry.id   AF-A0A397VUZ0-F1
#
_cell.length_a   1.000
_cell.length_b   1.000
_cell.length_c   1.000
_cell.angle_alpha   90.00
_cell.angle_beta   90.00
_cell.angle_gamma   90.00
#
_symmetry.space_group_name_H-M   'P 1'
#
loop_
_entity.id
_entity.type
_entity.pdbx_description
1 polymer ?
#
loop_
_entity_poly.entity_id
_entity_poly.type
_entity_poly.pdbx_seq_one_letter_code
_entity_poly.pdbx_strand_id
1 'polypeptide(L)'
;MASSEETNDNVNKINIVKASEKVIHFRQDVWSIFTPLALKFNAVNLGQGFMNFPPPNFVKEAAVNAILHNDYNQYSHPKGSLHLRKALANTYSPLLNRTIDPETEILISAGVIEGLYSLFAGLLDENDEVIVFEPFYNHYPEYITMNGGIPIYVTLHPQGDTSKTISSADWKFDINELRSKITSKTKMIIFNTPHNPTGKVFSTEEMIEISEVAREFNLIIISDEVYDRLCYKPYIHEHIANLPEMWERTITLNSCSKTFGVTGWRVGWLIGPKNLISPVLAAHTRIVFCVNAPLQVCSYYILVNISKIRIPSDYQYPPEIQFQTKDYKFCYWMTKEIGVVAIPPSEFYSEENKWLAQDYVRFAFCKTDDILDQAAISLQKLKNYIVD
;
A
#
# COMPACT_ATOMS: atom_id res chain seq x y z
N MET A 1 50.19 -63.20 14.09
CA MET A 1 50.79 -62.31 13.06
C MET A 1 49.60 -61.80 12.25
N ALA A 2 49.07 -60.61 12.59
CA ALA A 2 49.36 -59.32 11.93
C ALA A 2 49.09 -59.42 10.42
N SER A 3 48.14 -58.70 9.81
CA SER A 3 47.91 -57.25 9.78
C SER A 3 46.42 -56.97 9.44
N SER A 4 45.65 -56.18 10.20
CA SER A 4 45.53 -54.71 10.14
C SER A 4 45.32 -54.13 8.74
N GLU A 5 44.07 -54.03 8.31
CA GLU A 5 43.60 -52.96 7.42
C GLU A 5 42.38 -52.31 8.07
N GLU A 6 42.66 -51.31 8.91
CA GLU A 6 41.70 -50.26 9.24
C GLU A 6 41.38 -49.54 7.92
N THR A 7 40.21 -49.80 7.34
CA THR A 7 39.69 -48.96 6.27
C THR A 7 39.28 -47.63 6.87
N ASN A 8 40.19 -46.70 6.65
CA ASN A 8 40.18 -45.29 6.98
C ASN A 8 38.99 -44.58 6.30
N ASP A 9 37.76 -44.79 6.80
CA ASP A 9 36.59 -44.01 6.42
C ASP A 9 36.52 -42.69 7.21
N ASN A 10 37.67 -42.01 7.31
CA ASN A 10 37.71 -40.56 7.41
C ASN A 10 37.53 -39.97 6.00
N VAL A 11 36.41 -40.29 5.36
CA VAL A 11 35.94 -39.51 4.23
C VAL A 11 35.53 -38.18 4.82
N ASN A 12 36.36 -37.16 4.56
CA ASN A 12 36.12 -35.74 4.81
C ASN A 12 34.62 -35.44 4.86
N LYS A 13 34.05 -35.37 6.07
CA LYS A 13 32.79 -34.66 6.28
C LYS A 13 33.12 -33.21 5.99
N ILE A 14 33.00 -32.82 4.72
CA ILE A 14 32.98 -31.42 4.33
C ILE A 14 31.84 -30.85 5.16
N ASN A 15 32.20 -30.12 6.21
CA ASN A 15 31.28 -29.50 7.13
C ASN A 15 30.71 -28.29 6.39
N ILE A 16 29.88 -28.56 5.38
CA ILE A 16 29.25 -27.55 4.54
C ILE A 16 28.33 -26.75 5.47
N VAL A 17 28.43 -25.42 5.40
CA VAL A 17 27.55 -24.51 6.13
C VAL A 17 26.10 -24.89 5.79
N LYS A 18 25.36 -25.37 6.81
CA LYS A 18 23.96 -25.74 6.65
C LYS A 18 23.11 -24.46 6.52
N ALA A 19 22.21 -24.42 5.53
CA ALA A 19 21.25 -23.35 5.42
C ALA A 19 20.35 -23.29 6.67
N SER A 20 19.78 -22.11 6.95
CA SER A 20 18.88 -21.94 8.09
C SER A 20 17.68 -22.88 7.98
N GLU A 21 17.36 -23.56 9.08
CA GLU A 21 16.16 -24.43 9.19
C GLU A 21 14.87 -23.69 8.83
N LYS A 22 14.86 -22.36 9.02
CA LYS A 22 13.72 -21.49 8.72
C LYS A 22 13.32 -21.46 7.25
N VAL A 23 14.23 -21.77 6.32
CA VAL A 23 14.00 -21.64 4.88
C VAL A 23 14.37 -22.90 4.08
N ILE A 24 15.11 -23.84 4.66
CA ILE A 24 15.63 -25.02 3.94
C ILE A 24 14.51 -25.95 3.41
N HIS A 25 13.33 -25.91 4.03
CA HIS A 25 12.17 -26.73 3.65
C HIS A 25 11.27 -26.06 2.61
N PHE A 26 11.52 -24.79 2.26
CA PHE A 26 10.74 -24.09 1.26
C PHE A 26 11.07 -24.60 -0.15
N ARG A 27 10.02 -24.90 -0.90
CA ARG A 27 10.14 -25.28 -2.30
C ARG A 27 10.34 -24.02 -3.14
N GLN A 28 10.83 -24.19 -4.36
CA GLN A 28 10.89 -23.11 -5.34
C GLN A 28 9.49 -22.49 -5.50
N ASP A 29 9.41 -21.16 -5.45
CA ASP A 29 8.14 -20.46 -5.53
C ASP A 29 7.50 -20.59 -6.92
N VAL A 30 6.17 -20.51 -6.94
CA VAL A 30 5.37 -20.66 -8.16
C VAL A 30 5.71 -19.60 -9.21
N TRP A 31 6.09 -18.39 -8.80
CA TRP A 31 6.35 -17.29 -9.72
C TRP A 31 7.67 -17.49 -10.46
N SER A 32 8.70 -17.99 -9.79
CA SER A 32 9.99 -18.37 -10.39
C SER A 32 9.86 -19.50 -11.41
N ILE A 33 8.81 -20.33 -11.32
CA ILE A 33 8.55 -21.42 -12.26
C ILE A 33 7.69 -20.93 -13.45
N PHE A 34 6.55 -20.30 -13.18
CA PHE A 34 5.57 -20.00 -14.22
C PHE A 34 5.89 -18.74 -15.04
N THR A 35 6.62 -17.74 -14.50
CA THR A 35 7.04 -16.57 -15.30
C THR A 35 7.94 -16.99 -16.46
N PRO A 36 9.03 -17.74 -16.22
CA PRO A 36 9.90 -18.17 -17.31
C PRO A 36 9.20 -19.14 -18.27
N LEU A 37 8.29 -19.99 -17.77
CA LEU A 37 7.50 -20.89 -18.63
C LEU A 37 6.58 -20.11 -19.58
N ALA A 38 5.88 -19.08 -19.09
CA ALA A 38 5.01 -18.26 -19.92
C ALA A 38 5.79 -17.59 -21.07
N LEU A 39 6.99 -17.08 -20.77
CA LEU A 39 7.89 -16.51 -21.78
C LEU A 39 8.42 -17.58 -22.76
N LYS A 40 8.90 -18.72 -22.24
CA LYS A 40 9.48 -19.82 -23.03
C LYS A 40 8.48 -20.38 -24.05
N PHE A 41 7.21 -20.48 -23.68
CA PHE A 41 6.17 -21.04 -24.53
C PHE A 41 5.29 -19.99 -25.22
N ASN A 42 5.60 -18.69 -25.06
CA ASN A 42 4.78 -17.58 -25.54
C ASN A 42 3.29 -17.76 -25.18
N ALA A 43 3.03 -18.22 -23.96
CA ALA A 43 1.68 -18.53 -23.49
C ALA A 43 0.91 -17.23 -23.16
N VAL A 44 -0.41 -17.25 -23.36
CA VAL A 44 -1.28 -16.18 -22.86
C VAL A 44 -1.26 -16.23 -21.32
N ASN A 45 -0.58 -15.27 -20.70
CA ASN A 45 -0.40 -15.23 -19.25
C ASN A 45 -1.63 -14.61 -18.57
N LEU A 46 -2.53 -15.48 -18.11
CA LEU A 46 -3.66 -15.13 -17.22
C LEU A 46 -3.41 -15.55 -15.76
N GLY A 47 -2.19 -15.97 -15.42
CA GLY A 47 -1.87 -16.48 -14.09
C GLY A 47 -1.42 -15.40 -13.11
N GLN A 48 -0.53 -14.51 -13.54
CA GLN A 48 0.03 -13.49 -12.66
C GLN A 48 -0.90 -12.28 -12.49
N GLY A 49 -1.12 -11.89 -11.23
CA GLY A 49 -1.96 -10.75 -10.87
C GLY A 49 -1.30 -9.39 -11.06
N PHE A 50 -0.82 -9.07 -12.26
CA PHE A 50 -0.48 -7.69 -12.66
C PHE A 50 -1.45 -7.18 -13.72
N MET A 51 -1.64 -5.86 -13.77
CA MET A 51 -2.44 -5.24 -14.83
C MET A 51 -1.58 -5.20 -16.10
N ASN A 52 -2.04 -5.83 -17.18
CA ASN A 52 -1.33 -5.83 -18.47
C ASN A 52 -1.53 -4.54 -19.28
N PHE A 53 -2.19 -3.53 -18.68
CA PHE A 53 -2.35 -2.18 -19.22
C PHE A 53 -1.57 -1.18 -18.37
N PRO A 54 -1.13 -0.04 -18.94
CA PRO A 54 -0.34 0.94 -18.22
C PRO A 54 -1.12 1.54 -17.05
N PRO A 55 -0.44 1.91 -15.94
CA PRO A 55 -1.06 2.66 -14.86
C PRO A 55 -1.52 4.05 -15.34
N PRO A 56 -2.45 4.71 -14.62
CA PRO A 56 -2.91 6.05 -14.94
C PRO A 56 -1.75 7.05 -15.10
N ASN A 57 -1.85 7.96 -16.08
CA ASN A 57 -0.76 8.89 -16.38
C ASN A 57 -0.37 9.79 -15.20
N PHE A 58 -1.36 10.28 -14.44
CA PHE A 58 -1.09 11.13 -13.27
C PHE A 58 -0.21 10.43 -12.23
N VAL A 59 -0.28 9.08 -12.14
CA VAL A 59 0.57 8.28 -11.25
C VAL A 59 2.01 8.26 -11.78
N LYS A 60 2.21 7.95 -13.06
CA LYS A 60 3.56 7.95 -13.68
C LYS A 60 4.21 9.32 -13.63
N GLU A 61 3.47 10.36 -13.99
CA GLU A 61 3.93 11.75 -13.92
C GLU A 61 4.34 12.10 -12.50
N ALA A 62 3.57 11.65 -11.51
CA ALA A 62 3.95 11.77 -10.11
C ALA A 62 5.36 11.23 -9.86
N ALA A 63 5.63 9.95 -10.12
CA ALA A 63 6.97 9.38 -9.91
C ALA A 63 8.08 10.13 -10.64
N VAL A 64 7.85 10.57 -11.88
CA VAL A 64 8.82 11.38 -12.64
C VAL A 64 9.16 12.67 -11.91
N ASN A 65 8.15 13.38 -11.41
CA ASN A 65 8.37 14.62 -10.68
C ASN A 65 9.15 14.39 -9.37
N ALA A 66 8.95 13.27 -8.66
CA ALA A 66 9.73 12.97 -7.45
C ALA A 66 11.21 12.85 -7.74
N ILE A 67 11.49 12.11 -8.81
CA ILE A 67 12.85 11.74 -9.16
C ILE A 67 13.58 12.96 -9.74
N LEU A 68 12.94 13.70 -10.65
CA LEU A 68 13.59 14.76 -11.44
C LEU A 68 13.47 16.18 -10.87
N HIS A 69 12.44 16.47 -10.07
CA HIS A 69 12.11 17.87 -9.72
C HIS A 69 12.07 18.14 -8.22
N ASN A 70 12.01 17.09 -7.41
CA ASN A 70 11.89 17.18 -5.96
C ASN A 70 13.10 16.60 -5.24
N ASP A 71 13.97 15.92 -6.00
CA ASP A 71 15.13 15.20 -5.49
C ASP A 71 14.79 14.24 -4.35
N TYR A 72 13.64 13.56 -4.44
CA TYR A 72 13.29 12.45 -3.53
C TYR A 72 14.09 11.19 -3.84
N ASN A 73 15.41 11.35 -4.04
CA ASN A 73 16.37 10.30 -4.34
C ASN A 73 17.12 9.82 -3.08
N GLN A 74 16.94 10.52 -1.95
CA GLN A 74 17.55 10.20 -0.66
C GLN A 74 16.58 9.39 0.23
N TYR A 75 17.06 8.93 1.38
CA TYR A 75 16.26 8.15 2.33
C TYR A 75 14.97 8.88 2.74
N SER A 76 13.85 8.13 2.79
CA SER A 76 12.63 8.62 3.42
C SER A 76 12.70 8.47 4.93
N HIS A 77 11.77 9.10 5.64
CA HIS A 77 11.54 8.80 7.05
C HIS A 77 11.27 7.28 7.23
N PRO A 78 11.75 6.64 8.32
CA PRO A 78 11.58 5.18 8.53
C PRO A 78 10.13 4.69 8.58
N LYS A 79 9.21 5.50 9.12
CA LYS A 79 7.76 5.22 9.06
C LYS A 79 7.15 5.40 7.65
N GLY A 80 7.92 5.92 6.71
CA GLY A 80 7.48 6.46 5.43
C GLY A 80 7.17 7.96 5.45
N SER A 81 7.02 8.51 4.24
CA SER A 81 6.76 9.93 4.00
C SER A 81 5.55 10.42 4.79
N LEU A 82 5.72 11.54 5.53
CA LEU A 82 4.61 12.17 6.25
C LEU A 82 3.49 12.61 5.29
N HIS A 83 3.83 13.03 4.07
CA HIS A 83 2.83 13.42 3.08
C HIS A 83 1.94 12.24 2.72
N LEU A 84 2.53 11.06 2.46
CA LEU A 84 1.78 9.84 2.18
C LEU A 84 0.94 9.42 3.38
N ARG A 85 1.53 9.41 4.59
CA ARG A 85 0.80 9.04 5.81
C ARG A 85 -0.40 9.97 6.05
N LYS A 86 -0.27 11.29 5.84
CA LYS A 86 -1.40 12.23 5.91
C LYS A 86 -2.46 11.96 4.83
N ALA A 87 -2.07 11.69 3.60
CA ALA A 87 -3.00 11.36 2.52
C ALA A 87 -3.78 10.07 2.81
N LEU A 88 -3.10 9.04 3.33
CA LEU A 88 -3.72 7.80 3.78
C LEU A 88 -4.64 8.05 4.98
N ALA A 89 -4.21 8.81 5.98
CA ALA A 89 -5.07 9.18 7.12
C ALA A 89 -6.36 9.85 6.65
N ASN A 90 -6.27 10.83 5.74
CA ASN A 90 -7.44 11.51 5.18
C ASN A 90 -8.34 10.58 4.36
N THR A 91 -7.76 9.60 3.66
CA THR A 91 -8.50 8.64 2.83
C THR A 91 -9.21 7.59 3.68
N TYR A 92 -8.52 7.05 4.69
CA TYR A 92 -9.01 5.93 5.50
C TYR A 92 -9.82 6.37 6.71
N SER A 93 -9.65 7.60 7.22
CA SER A 93 -10.47 8.09 8.33
C SER A 93 -11.98 7.97 8.09
N PRO A 94 -12.53 8.45 6.95
CA PRO A 94 -13.95 8.26 6.66
C PRO A 94 -14.34 6.79 6.38
N LEU A 95 -13.43 5.98 5.84
CA LEU A 95 -13.69 4.55 5.54
C LEU A 95 -13.71 3.70 6.82
N LEU A 96 -12.93 4.08 7.81
CA LEU A 96 -12.80 3.42 9.11
C LEU A 96 -13.63 4.10 10.22
N ASN A 97 -14.48 5.07 9.84
CA ASN A 97 -15.34 5.84 10.74
C ASN A 97 -14.63 6.39 11.99
N ARG A 98 -13.35 6.77 11.87
CA ARG A 98 -12.55 7.35 12.95
C ARG A 98 -11.44 8.24 12.41
N THR A 99 -10.88 9.11 13.24
CA THR A 99 -9.67 9.86 12.86
C THR A 99 -8.45 8.97 13.01
N ILE A 100 -7.70 8.79 11.93
CA ILE A 100 -6.44 8.04 11.93
C ILE A 100 -5.27 9.01 12.14
N ASP A 101 -4.43 8.76 13.15
CA ASP A 101 -3.22 9.52 13.41
C ASP A 101 -2.10 9.08 12.45
N PRO A 102 -1.68 9.94 11.50
CA PRO A 102 -0.63 9.58 10.55
C PRO A 102 0.71 9.29 11.22
N GLU A 103 0.99 9.80 12.43
CA GLU A 103 2.26 9.58 13.13
C GLU A 103 2.35 8.24 13.86
N THR A 104 1.23 7.70 14.35
CA THR A 104 1.24 6.53 15.22
C THR A 104 0.49 5.33 14.68
N GLU A 105 -0.41 5.52 13.73
CA GLU A 105 -1.36 4.49 13.29
C GLU A 105 -1.16 4.08 11.83
N ILE A 106 -0.14 4.64 11.16
CA ILE A 106 0.20 4.32 9.76
C ILE A 106 1.68 4.04 9.62
N LEU A 107 1.99 2.89 9.01
CA LEU A 107 3.34 2.50 8.62
C LEU A 107 3.39 2.21 7.12
N ILE A 108 4.31 2.85 6.40
CA ILE A 108 4.58 2.52 4.99
C ILE A 108 5.59 1.36 4.93
N SER A 109 5.35 0.41 4.02
CA SER A 109 6.15 -0.79 3.82
C SER A 109 6.55 -0.99 2.35
N ALA A 110 7.54 -1.83 2.09
CA ALA A 110 8.00 -2.20 0.74
C ALA A 110 7.00 -3.17 0.05
N GLY A 111 5.79 -2.65 -0.16
CA GLY A 111 4.59 -3.41 -0.45
C GLY A 111 4.10 -4.17 0.77
N VAL A 112 2.90 -4.72 0.69
CA VAL A 112 2.31 -5.54 1.78
C VAL A 112 3.14 -6.79 2.10
N ILE A 113 3.97 -7.26 1.17
CA ILE A 113 4.86 -8.41 1.39
C ILE A 113 5.87 -8.15 2.51
N GLU A 114 6.61 -7.04 2.43
CA GLU A 114 7.53 -6.67 3.51
C GLU A 114 6.75 -6.24 4.75
N GLY A 115 5.60 -5.59 4.57
CA GLY A 115 4.68 -5.26 5.67
C GLY A 115 4.27 -6.48 6.50
N LEU A 116 3.85 -7.57 5.86
CA LEU A 116 3.53 -8.85 6.50
C LEU A 116 4.73 -9.43 7.22
N TYR A 117 5.90 -9.42 6.60
CA TYR A 117 7.11 -9.95 7.23
C TYR A 117 7.48 -9.14 8.50
N SER A 118 7.48 -7.80 8.41
CA SER A 118 7.68 -6.92 9.55
C SER A 118 6.61 -7.08 10.63
N LEU A 119 5.37 -7.36 10.22
CA LEU A 119 4.27 -7.61 11.12
C LEU A 119 4.51 -8.87 11.95
N PHE A 120 4.84 -9.98 11.29
CA PHE A 120 5.11 -11.24 11.99
C PHE A 120 6.39 -11.15 12.83
N ALA A 121 7.44 -10.51 12.31
CA ALA A 121 8.69 -10.30 13.06
C ALA A 121 8.51 -9.40 14.31
N GLY A 122 7.57 -8.46 14.26
CA GLY A 122 7.30 -7.55 15.37
C GLY A 122 6.30 -8.08 16.40
N LEU A 123 5.49 -9.09 16.04
CA LEU A 123 4.35 -9.51 16.85
C LEU A 123 4.30 -11.01 17.13
N LEU A 124 5.08 -11.89 16.49
CA LEU A 124 5.12 -13.32 16.80
C LEU A 124 6.32 -13.66 17.68
N ASP A 125 6.10 -14.61 18.57
CA ASP A 125 7.10 -15.35 19.33
C ASP A 125 7.11 -16.82 18.86
N GLU A 126 8.11 -17.57 19.31
CA GLU A 126 8.25 -18.99 18.99
C GLU A 126 7.03 -19.81 19.45
N ASN A 127 6.46 -20.59 18.53
CA ASN A 127 5.28 -21.43 18.69
C ASN A 127 3.94 -20.70 18.81
N ASP A 128 3.88 -19.39 18.58
CA ASP A 128 2.59 -18.71 18.42
C ASP A 128 1.84 -19.26 17.22
N GLU A 129 0.55 -19.51 17.40
CA GLU A 129 -0.32 -20.01 16.34
C GLU A 129 -1.04 -18.88 15.62
N VAL A 130 -1.07 -18.96 14.29
CA VAL A 130 -1.75 -17.99 13.42
C VAL A 130 -2.77 -18.74 12.58
N ILE A 131 -4.05 -18.39 12.74
CA ILE A 131 -5.12 -18.93 11.90
C ILE A 131 -5.01 -18.34 10.49
N VAL A 132 -4.98 -19.21 9.48
CA VAL A 132 -4.91 -18.84 8.06
C VAL A 132 -6.08 -19.49 7.33
N PHE A 133 -6.90 -18.69 6.64
CA PHE A 133 -7.99 -19.22 5.83
C PHE A 133 -7.46 -19.79 4.49
N GLU A 134 -7.77 -21.05 4.20
CA GLU A 134 -7.48 -21.69 2.92
C GLU A 134 -8.62 -21.45 1.91
N PRO A 135 -8.33 -21.29 0.60
CA PRO A 135 -7.01 -21.14 0.01
C PRO A 135 -6.41 -19.76 0.33
N PHE A 136 -5.11 -19.67 0.59
CA PHE A 136 -4.46 -18.41 1.00
C PHE A 136 -3.51 -17.84 -0.05
N TYR A 137 -3.10 -16.58 0.15
CA TYR A 137 -1.92 -16.05 -0.52
C TYR A 137 -0.66 -16.77 0.00
N ASN A 138 0.13 -17.32 -0.93
CA ASN A 138 1.15 -18.32 -0.66
C ASN A 138 2.22 -17.91 0.36
N HIS A 139 2.48 -16.61 0.53
CA HIS A 139 3.51 -16.13 1.46
C HIS A 139 3.07 -16.08 2.93
N TYR A 140 1.77 -16.19 3.26
CA TYR A 140 1.33 -16.16 4.66
C TYR A 140 1.99 -17.25 5.52
N PRO A 141 1.86 -18.56 5.21
CA PRO A 141 2.46 -19.60 6.04
C PRO A 141 3.99 -19.50 6.06
N GLU A 142 4.62 -19.12 4.94
CA GLU A 142 6.08 -18.96 4.86
C GLU A 142 6.59 -17.90 5.85
N TYR A 143 5.95 -16.73 5.89
CA TYR A 143 6.36 -15.65 6.80
C TYR A 143 6.03 -15.92 8.26
N ILE A 144 4.94 -16.64 8.52
CA ILE A 144 4.62 -17.13 9.86
C ILE A 144 5.74 -18.06 10.35
N THR A 145 6.09 -19.09 9.54
CA THR A 145 7.14 -20.07 9.89
C THR A 145 8.53 -19.43 10.02
N MET A 146 8.90 -18.49 9.14
CA MET A 146 10.19 -17.78 9.24
C MET A 146 10.36 -17.02 10.56
N ASN A 147 9.25 -16.59 11.16
CA ASN A 147 9.21 -15.85 12.42
C ASN A 147 8.82 -16.74 13.63
N GLY A 148 8.99 -18.06 13.52
CA GLY A 148 8.79 -19.00 14.64
C GLY A 148 7.34 -19.37 14.92
N GLY A 149 6.39 -18.80 14.17
CA GLY A 149 4.97 -19.11 14.30
C GLY A 149 4.56 -20.40 13.60
N ILE A 150 3.38 -20.89 13.96
CA ILE A 150 2.77 -22.11 13.42
C ILE A 150 1.47 -21.72 12.70
N PRO A 151 1.40 -21.88 11.36
CA PRO A 151 0.15 -21.65 10.63
C PRO A 151 -0.86 -22.77 10.95
N ILE A 152 -2.06 -22.38 11.36
CA ILE A 152 -3.19 -23.27 11.64
C ILE A 152 -4.28 -22.97 10.62
N TYR A 153 -4.67 -23.96 9.83
CA TYR A 153 -5.56 -23.75 8.69
C TYR A 153 -7.04 -23.94 9.04
N VAL A 154 -7.87 -23.07 8.47
CA VAL A 154 -9.34 -23.15 8.43
C VAL A 154 -9.76 -23.06 6.97
N THR A 155 -10.58 -24.00 6.48
CA THR A 155 -10.81 -24.09 5.03
C THR A 155 -12.09 -23.39 4.60
N LEU A 156 -12.01 -22.55 3.55
CA LEU A 156 -13.17 -22.10 2.80
C LEU A 156 -13.61 -23.23 1.86
N HIS A 157 -14.79 -23.78 2.13
CA HIS A 157 -15.40 -24.82 1.32
C HIS A 157 -16.38 -24.22 0.33
N PRO A 158 -16.30 -24.56 -0.97
CA PRO A 158 -17.34 -24.21 -1.92
C PRO A 158 -18.63 -24.96 -1.58
N GLN A 159 -19.72 -24.21 -1.41
CA GLN A 159 -21.05 -24.74 -1.14
C GLN A 159 -21.85 -24.91 -2.43
N GLY A 160 -22.85 -25.80 -2.41
CA GLY A 160 -23.72 -26.05 -3.57
C GLY A 160 -23.13 -27.02 -4.60
N ASP A 161 -23.61 -26.93 -5.84
CA ASP A 161 -23.24 -27.82 -6.94
C ASP A 161 -21.95 -27.35 -7.63
N THR A 162 -20.81 -27.85 -7.14
CA THR A 162 -19.48 -27.51 -7.64
C THR A 162 -19.18 -28.04 -9.05
N SER A 163 -20.10 -28.80 -9.67
CA SER A 163 -20.00 -29.18 -11.08
C SER A 163 -20.38 -28.05 -12.04
N LYS A 164 -20.93 -26.94 -11.51
CA LYS A 164 -21.33 -25.74 -12.27
C LYS A 164 -20.51 -24.53 -11.86
N THR A 165 -20.60 -23.46 -12.66
CA THR A 165 -20.09 -22.15 -12.24
C THR A 165 -20.86 -21.68 -11.01
N ILE A 166 -20.14 -21.46 -9.91
CA ILE A 166 -20.65 -20.91 -8.65
C ILE A 166 -20.06 -19.53 -8.38
N SER A 167 -20.67 -18.77 -7.47
CA SER A 167 -20.15 -17.47 -7.04
C SER A 167 -19.01 -17.67 -6.05
N SER A 168 -18.07 -16.71 -5.99
CA SER A 168 -17.07 -16.67 -4.92
C SER A 168 -17.71 -16.48 -3.53
N ALA A 169 -18.94 -15.96 -3.47
CA ALA A 169 -19.72 -15.85 -2.24
C ALA A 169 -20.13 -17.21 -1.65
N ASP A 170 -20.17 -18.26 -2.48
CA ASP A 170 -20.52 -19.63 -2.07
C ASP A 170 -19.35 -20.35 -1.39
N TRP A 171 -18.16 -19.76 -1.37
CA TRP A 171 -17.03 -20.25 -0.58
C TRP A 171 -17.19 -19.77 0.86
N LYS A 172 -17.43 -20.70 1.79
CA LYS A 172 -17.75 -20.42 3.19
C LYS A 172 -16.80 -21.18 4.12
N PHE A 173 -16.42 -20.59 5.25
CA PHE A 173 -15.79 -21.33 6.35
C PHE A 173 -16.89 -21.82 7.31
N ASP A 174 -16.56 -22.82 8.12
CA ASP A 174 -17.40 -23.24 9.26
C ASP A 174 -16.88 -22.56 10.54
N ILE A 175 -17.74 -21.80 11.21
CA ILE A 175 -17.43 -21.16 12.50
C ILE A 175 -17.04 -22.18 13.57
N ASN A 176 -17.59 -23.39 13.54
CA ASN A 176 -17.22 -24.45 14.48
C ASN A 176 -15.83 -24.99 14.20
N GLU A 177 -15.45 -25.10 12.93
CA GLU A 177 -14.08 -25.43 12.54
C GLU A 177 -13.11 -24.37 13.07
N LEU A 178 -13.38 -23.08 12.78
CA LEU A 178 -12.57 -21.97 13.29
C LEU A 178 -12.39 -22.04 14.81
N ARG A 179 -13.49 -22.19 15.56
CA ARG A 179 -13.45 -22.28 17.03
C ARG A 179 -12.67 -23.50 17.51
N SER A 180 -12.81 -24.66 16.85
CA SER A 180 -12.09 -25.88 17.22
C SER A 180 -10.57 -25.80 17.03
N LYS A 181 -10.11 -24.87 16.19
CA LYS A 181 -8.68 -24.65 15.91
C LYS A 181 -8.03 -23.66 16.87
N ILE A 182 -8.81 -22.93 17.66
CA ILE A 182 -8.27 -21.97 18.63
C ILE A 182 -7.70 -22.74 19.83
N THR A 183 -6.46 -22.43 20.18
CA THR A 183 -5.80 -22.93 21.38
C THR A 183 -5.30 -21.75 22.23
N SER A 184 -4.72 -22.04 23.39
CA SER A 184 -4.06 -21.03 24.21
C SER A 184 -2.80 -20.43 23.56
N LYS A 185 -2.31 -21.00 22.47
CA LYS A 185 -1.19 -20.46 21.67
C LYS A 185 -1.65 -19.62 20.49
N THR A 186 -2.94 -19.62 20.17
CA THR A 186 -3.45 -18.80 19.06
C THR A 186 -3.31 -17.33 19.40
N LYS A 187 -2.59 -16.60 18.56
CA LYS A 187 -2.33 -15.16 18.73
C LYS A 187 -3.03 -14.31 17.70
N MET A 188 -3.20 -14.85 16.49
CA MET A 188 -3.68 -14.08 15.36
C MET A 188 -4.62 -14.86 14.45
N ILE A 189 -5.50 -14.13 13.77
CA ILE A 189 -6.21 -14.59 12.58
C ILE A 189 -5.81 -13.69 11.42
N ILE A 190 -5.38 -14.27 10.29
CA ILE A 190 -5.17 -13.56 9.03
C ILE A 190 -6.20 -14.00 8.00
N PHE A 191 -6.85 -13.03 7.38
CA PHE A 191 -7.75 -13.27 6.25
C PHE A 191 -7.58 -12.17 5.19
N ASN A 192 -7.98 -12.47 3.96
CA ASN A 192 -7.84 -11.58 2.82
C ASN A 192 -9.21 -11.30 2.20
N THR A 193 -9.59 -10.03 2.10
CA THR A 193 -10.86 -9.62 1.48
C THR A 193 -10.69 -8.28 0.74
N PRO A 194 -11.06 -8.18 -0.54
CA PRO A 194 -11.42 -9.26 -1.46
C PRO A 194 -10.31 -10.30 -1.60
N HIS A 195 -10.72 -11.56 -1.70
CA HIS A 195 -9.86 -12.72 -1.46
C HIS A 195 -9.13 -13.18 -2.72
N ASN A 196 -7.83 -13.40 -2.62
CA ASN A 196 -7.01 -14.11 -3.59
C ASN A 196 -6.77 -15.54 -3.08
N PRO A 197 -7.13 -16.60 -3.83
CA PRO A 197 -7.44 -16.60 -5.27
C PRO A 197 -8.93 -16.59 -5.65
N THR A 198 -9.85 -16.74 -4.70
CA THR A 198 -11.26 -17.06 -5.05
C THR A 198 -12.07 -15.87 -5.57
N GLY A 199 -11.61 -14.64 -5.36
CA GLY A 199 -12.38 -13.42 -5.62
C GLY A 199 -13.52 -13.21 -4.62
N LYS A 200 -13.53 -13.92 -3.49
CA LYS A 200 -14.56 -13.78 -2.45
C LYS A 200 -14.45 -12.42 -1.77
N VAL A 201 -15.56 -11.70 -1.66
CA VAL A 201 -15.68 -10.58 -0.72
C VAL A 201 -16.35 -11.13 0.53
N PHE A 202 -15.67 -11.08 1.67
CA PHE A 202 -16.24 -11.55 2.94
C PHE A 202 -17.44 -10.67 3.30
N SER A 203 -18.55 -11.30 3.69
CA SER A 203 -19.75 -10.57 4.08
C SER A 203 -19.62 -10.01 5.49
N THR A 204 -20.47 -9.04 5.83
CA THR A 204 -20.53 -8.48 7.18
C THR A 204 -20.83 -9.55 8.22
N GLU A 205 -21.71 -10.51 7.91
CA GLU A 205 -22.04 -11.63 8.80
C GLU A 205 -20.81 -12.51 9.09
N GLU A 206 -20.05 -12.86 8.06
CA GLU A 206 -18.82 -13.63 8.19
C GLU A 206 -17.76 -12.88 9.03
N MET A 207 -17.63 -11.57 8.82
CA MET A 207 -16.73 -10.75 9.63
C MET A 207 -17.22 -10.59 11.07
N ILE A 208 -18.53 -10.59 11.33
CA ILE A 208 -19.09 -10.61 12.68
C ILE A 208 -18.69 -11.91 13.38
N GLU A 209 -18.83 -13.06 12.73
CA GLU A 209 -18.43 -14.36 13.28
C GLU A 209 -16.91 -14.39 13.61
N ILE A 210 -16.07 -13.89 12.71
CA ILE A 210 -14.62 -13.75 12.96
C ILE A 210 -14.36 -12.78 14.14
N SER A 211 -15.09 -11.67 14.21
CA SER A 211 -14.95 -10.68 15.29
C SER A 211 -15.30 -11.25 16.66
N GLU A 212 -16.32 -12.11 16.74
CA GLU A 212 -16.74 -12.76 17.98
C GLU A 212 -15.64 -13.67 18.52
N VAL A 213 -15.07 -14.51 17.66
CA VAL A 213 -13.93 -15.37 18.02
C VAL A 213 -12.73 -14.52 18.44
N ALA A 214 -12.41 -13.48 17.69
CA ALA A 214 -11.27 -12.62 18.01
C ALA A 214 -11.42 -11.89 19.36
N ARG A 215 -12.63 -11.44 19.71
CA ARG A 215 -12.91 -10.84 21.02
C ARG A 215 -12.85 -11.87 22.14
N GLU A 216 -13.52 -13.01 21.97
CA GLU A 216 -13.62 -14.07 22.98
C GLU A 216 -12.25 -14.62 23.39
N PHE A 217 -11.37 -14.84 22.41
CA PHE A 217 -10.04 -15.41 22.64
C PHE A 217 -8.92 -14.36 22.66
N ASN A 218 -9.27 -13.07 22.61
CA ASN A 218 -8.34 -11.94 22.59
C ASN A 218 -7.24 -12.04 21.51
N LEU A 219 -7.66 -12.25 20.26
CA LEU A 219 -6.78 -12.44 19.12
C LEU A 219 -6.55 -11.12 18.37
N ILE A 220 -5.40 -11.02 17.70
CA ILE A 220 -5.10 -9.96 16.73
C ILE A 220 -5.68 -10.36 15.36
N ILE A 221 -6.27 -9.42 14.64
CA ILE A 221 -6.74 -9.59 13.26
C ILE A 221 -5.78 -8.93 12.29
N ILE A 222 -5.34 -9.69 11.30
CA ILE A 222 -4.64 -9.18 10.12
C ILE A 222 -5.61 -9.21 8.95
N SER A 223 -6.07 -8.04 8.54
CA SER A 223 -7.00 -7.86 7.42
C SER A 223 -6.20 -7.45 6.18
N ASP A 224 -5.88 -8.41 5.30
CA ASP A 224 -5.28 -8.09 4.01
C ASP A 224 -6.35 -7.60 3.05
N GLU A 225 -6.33 -6.31 2.74
CA GLU A 225 -7.36 -5.62 1.96
C GLU A 225 -6.78 -4.97 0.70
N VAL A 226 -5.69 -5.51 0.14
CA VAL A 226 -5.04 -4.94 -1.06
C VAL A 226 -5.98 -4.81 -2.27
N TYR A 227 -7.12 -5.49 -2.27
CA TYR A 227 -8.09 -5.46 -3.36
C TYR A 227 -9.36 -4.66 -3.04
N ASP A 228 -9.40 -3.85 -1.97
CA ASP A 228 -10.59 -3.09 -1.53
C ASP A 228 -11.28 -2.28 -2.64
N ARG A 229 -10.52 -1.81 -3.65
CA ARG A 229 -11.04 -1.06 -4.83
C ARG A 229 -11.48 -1.92 -6.01
N LEU A 230 -11.35 -3.25 -5.91
CA LEU A 230 -11.65 -4.19 -7.00
C LEU A 230 -12.88 -5.06 -6.69
N CYS A 231 -13.93 -4.46 -6.11
CA CYS A 231 -15.22 -5.11 -5.91
C CYS A 231 -16.16 -4.86 -7.09
N TYR A 232 -16.88 -5.90 -7.51
CA TYR A 232 -17.95 -5.80 -8.51
C TYR A 232 -19.31 -5.71 -7.83
N LYS A 233 -20.22 -4.90 -8.37
CA LYS A 233 -21.62 -4.85 -7.90
C LYS A 233 -22.25 -6.25 -7.95
N PRO A 234 -23.08 -6.64 -6.98
CA PRO A 234 -23.58 -5.82 -5.87
C PRO A 234 -22.67 -5.79 -4.62
N TYR A 235 -21.51 -6.46 -4.65
CA TYR A 235 -20.63 -6.59 -3.49
C TYR A 235 -19.92 -5.26 -3.18
N ILE A 236 -19.80 -4.96 -1.89
CA ILE A 236 -19.13 -3.78 -1.35
C ILE A 236 -18.06 -4.28 -0.40
N HIS A 237 -16.86 -3.68 -0.44
CA HIS A 237 -15.82 -3.96 0.54
C HIS A 237 -16.18 -3.33 1.88
N GLU A 238 -16.12 -4.12 2.93
CA GLU A 238 -16.33 -3.68 4.31
C GLU A 238 -15.06 -3.94 5.11
N HIS A 239 -14.76 -3.02 6.04
CA HIS A 239 -13.58 -3.11 6.88
C HIS A 239 -13.94 -3.76 8.22
N ILE A 240 -13.35 -4.91 8.56
CA ILE A 240 -13.59 -5.56 9.87
C ILE A 240 -13.24 -4.63 11.05
N ALA A 241 -12.29 -3.71 10.85
CA ALA A 241 -11.92 -2.69 11.84
C ALA A 241 -13.04 -1.67 12.18
N ASN A 242 -14.13 -1.64 11.40
CA ASN A 242 -15.35 -0.87 11.71
C ASN A 242 -16.29 -1.59 12.69
N LEU A 243 -16.14 -2.91 12.87
CA LEU A 243 -16.97 -3.65 13.81
C LEU A 243 -16.63 -3.28 15.27
N PRO A 244 -17.59 -3.39 16.20
CA PRO A 244 -17.34 -3.07 17.60
C PRO A 244 -16.12 -3.81 18.19
N GLU A 245 -15.25 -3.04 18.85
CA GLU A 245 -14.03 -3.51 19.54
C GLU A 245 -13.00 -4.20 18.65
N MET A 246 -13.08 -3.99 17.32
CA MET A 246 -12.15 -4.58 16.36
C MET A 246 -10.95 -3.69 16.04
N TRP A 247 -11.06 -2.37 16.19
CA TRP A 247 -9.94 -1.47 15.91
C TRP A 247 -8.71 -1.77 16.76
N GLU A 248 -8.93 -1.95 18.05
CA GLU A 248 -7.89 -2.13 19.07
C GLU A 248 -7.04 -3.39 18.84
N ARG A 249 -7.51 -4.29 17.96
CA ARG A 249 -6.91 -5.57 17.64
C ARG A 249 -6.70 -5.82 16.14
N THR A 250 -6.95 -4.86 15.26
CA THR A 250 -6.84 -5.06 13.80
C THR A 250 -5.68 -4.27 13.21
N ILE A 251 -4.89 -4.93 12.35
CA ILE A 251 -4.03 -4.26 11.38
C ILE A 251 -4.61 -4.51 9.98
N THR A 252 -5.00 -3.43 9.30
CA THR A 252 -5.46 -3.44 7.90
C THR A 252 -4.28 -3.18 6.96
N LEU A 253 -4.12 -4.03 5.95
CA LEU A 253 -3.05 -3.96 4.95
C LEU A 253 -3.60 -3.53 3.60
N ASN A 254 -2.91 -2.64 2.90
CA ASN A 254 -3.27 -2.28 1.52
C ASN A 254 -2.05 -1.76 0.73
N SER A 255 -2.18 -1.54 -0.59
CA SER A 255 -1.06 -1.33 -1.49
C SER A 255 -1.38 -0.52 -2.75
N CYS A 256 -0.49 0.44 -3.08
CA CYS A 256 -0.52 1.14 -4.36
C CYS A 256 -0.45 0.18 -5.56
N SER A 257 0.17 -1.00 -5.36
CA SER A 257 0.33 -2.02 -6.40
C SER A 257 -1.00 -2.40 -7.05
N LYS A 258 -2.05 -2.46 -6.25
CA LYS A 258 -3.39 -2.89 -6.67
C LYS A 258 -4.33 -1.71 -6.84
N THR A 259 -4.23 -0.70 -5.98
CA THR A 259 -5.03 0.54 -6.09
C THR A 259 -4.77 1.30 -7.40
N PHE A 260 -3.51 1.37 -7.84
CA PHE A 260 -3.09 2.20 -9.00
C PHE A 260 -2.48 1.40 -10.16
N GLY A 261 -2.43 0.07 -10.06
CA GLY A 261 -1.86 -0.78 -11.11
C GLY A 261 -0.35 -0.66 -11.27
N VAL A 262 0.36 -0.28 -10.19
CA VAL A 262 1.82 -0.07 -10.19
C VAL A 262 2.55 -1.15 -9.39
N THR A 263 2.35 -2.42 -9.73
CA THR A 263 2.88 -3.56 -8.95
C THR A 263 4.41 -3.53 -8.75
N GLY A 264 5.14 -2.98 -9.71
CA GLY A 264 6.61 -2.81 -9.64
C GLY A 264 7.09 -1.73 -8.67
N TRP A 265 6.20 -0.87 -8.14
CA TRP A 265 6.59 0.24 -7.28
C TRP A 265 6.83 -0.15 -5.83
N ARG A 266 6.25 -1.28 -5.39
CA ARG A 266 6.49 -1.86 -4.07
C ARG A 266 6.24 -0.87 -2.93
N VAL A 267 5.11 -0.15 -2.97
CA VAL A 267 4.64 0.72 -1.88
C VAL A 267 3.35 0.16 -1.32
N GLY A 268 3.37 -0.19 -0.04
CA GLY A 268 2.21 -0.66 0.73
C GLY A 268 2.14 0.04 2.07
N TRP A 269 1.06 -0.20 2.81
CA TRP A 269 0.87 0.38 4.14
C TRP A 269 0.09 -0.55 5.06
N LEU A 270 0.32 -0.33 6.35
CA LEU A 270 -0.37 -0.95 7.47
C LEU A 270 -1.05 0.15 8.27
N ILE A 271 -2.33 -0.04 8.56
CA ILE A 271 -3.14 0.88 9.37
C ILE A 271 -3.69 0.11 10.55
N GLY A 272 -3.47 0.61 11.76
CA GLY A 272 -3.92 -0.04 12.98
C GLY A 272 -3.56 0.78 14.22
N PRO A 273 -3.97 0.33 15.40
CA PRO A 273 -3.75 1.08 16.62
C PRO A 273 -2.26 1.11 16.97
N LYS A 274 -1.83 2.21 17.60
CA LYS A 274 -0.41 2.47 17.93
C LYS A 274 0.30 1.29 18.61
N ASN A 275 -0.35 0.60 19.53
CA ASN A 275 0.23 -0.54 20.26
C ASN A 275 0.54 -1.73 19.35
N LEU A 276 -0.17 -1.89 18.23
CA LEU A 276 0.11 -2.91 17.23
C LEU A 276 1.09 -2.41 16.16
N ILE A 277 1.03 -1.14 15.75
CA ILE A 277 1.96 -0.58 14.76
C ILE A 277 3.38 -0.39 15.32
N SER A 278 3.53 -0.08 16.60
CA SER A 278 4.86 0.24 17.19
C SER A 278 5.86 -0.94 17.14
N PRO A 279 5.49 -2.18 17.53
CA PRO A 279 6.39 -3.34 17.37
C PRO A 279 6.71 -3.65 15.90
N VAL A 280 5.73 -3.47 15.00
CA VAL A 280 5.94 -3.67 13.56
C VAL A 280 6.92 -2.66 12.99
N LEU A 281 6.85 -1.39 13.41
CA LEU A 281 7.86 -0.38 13.07
C LEU A 281 9.25 -0.76 13.61
N ALA A 282 9.33 -1.32 14.82
CA ALA A 282 10.59 -1.77 15.39
C ALA A 282 11.22 -2.89 14.54
N ALA A 283 10.44 -3.83 14.02
CA ALA A 283 10.92 -4.84 13.07
C ALA A 283 11.29 -4.22 11.71
N HIS A 284 10.40 -3.44 11.11
CA HIS A 284 10.59 -2.76 9.81
C HIS A 284 11.92 -2.01 9.72
N THR A 285 12.24 -1.26 10.78
CA THR A 285 13.48 -0.48 10.86
C THR A 285 14.77 -1.32 10.83
N ARG A 286 14.68 -2.63 11.09
CA ARG A 286 15.80 -3.59 11.07
C ARG A 286 15.79 -4.49 9.84
N ILE A 287 14.68 -4.52 9.10
CA ILE A 287 14.53 -5.32 7.88
C ILE A 287 14.89 -4.48 6.65
N VAL A 288 14.25 -3.31 6.49
CA VAL A 288 14.50 -2.41 5.35
C VAL A 288 14.86 -0.98 5.74
N PHE A 289 14.75 -0.63 7.03
CA PHE A 289 14.96 0.71 7.58
C PHE A 289 13.94 1.76 7.09
N CYS A 290 13.86 2.02 5.78
CA CYS A 290 12.89 2.88 5.14
C CYS A 290 12.59 2.43 3.70
N VAL A 291 11.44 2.85 3.17
CA VAL A 291 10.95 2.45 1.83
C VAL A 291 11.43 3.45 0.75
N ASN A 292 11.33 3.11 -0.53
CA ASN A 292 11.76 3.96 -1.63
C ASN A 292 11.02 5.31 -1.65
N ALA A 293 11.74 6.40 -1.35
CA ALA A 293 11.18 7.75 -1.21
C ALA A 293 10.44 8.28 -2.44
N PRO A 294 10.93 8.13 -3.68
CA PRO A 294 10.31 8.79 -4.83
C PRO A 294 8.89 8.25 -5.14
N LEU A 295 8.61 6.99 -4.80
CA LEU A 295 7.31 6.37 -5.10
C LEU A 295 6.31 6.46 -3.93
N GLN A 296 6.72 6.99 -2.79
CA GLN A 296 5.83 7.24 -1.65
C GLN A 296 5.07 8.57 -1.79
N VAL A 297 5.67 9.57 -2.43
CA VAL A 297 5.06 10.88 -2.58
C VAL A 297 4.15 10.91 -3.81
N CYS A 298 2.93 10.39 -3.69
CA CYS A 298 1.94 10.42 -4.77
C CYS A 298 1.06 11.67 -4.70
N SER A 299 1.66 12.86 -4.80
CA SER A 299 1.12 14.06 -5.47
C SER A 299 2.16 15.18 -5.41
N TYR A 300 2.26 15.96 -6.48
CA TYR A 300 3.31 16.97 -6.71
C TYR A 300 2.73 18.36 -6.81
N TYR A 301 1.43 18.42 -7.10
CA TYR A 301 0.79 19.60 -7.60
C TYR A 301 -0.52 19.87 -6.88
N ILE A 302 -0.76 21.14 -6.55
CA ILE A 302 -2.08 21.63 -6.17
C ILE A 302 -2.61 22.53 -7.28
N LEU A 303 -3.89 22.36 -7.64
CA LEU A 303 -4.62 23.31 -8.47
C LEU A 303 -5.33 24.30 -7.55
N VAL A 304 -5.00 25.57 -7.70
CA VAL A 304 -5.53 26.66 -6.88
C VAL A 304 -6.44 27.51 -7.76
N ASN A 305 -7.68 27.73 -7.32
CA ASN A 305 -8.60 28.61 -8.02
C ASN A 305 -8.20 30.08 -7.77
N ILE A 306 -7.99 30.84 -8.85
CA ILE A 306 -7.54 32.24 -8.85
C ILE A 306 -8.66 33.22 -9.25
N SER A 307 -9.91 32.76 -9.34
CA SER A 307 -11.04 33.58 -9.83
C SER A 307 -11.27 34.87 -9.01
N LYS A 308 -10.90 34.86 -7.73
CA LYS A 308 -10.98 35.99 -6.81
C LYS A 308 -9.79 36.94 -6.84
N ILE A 309 -8.76 36.67 -7.64
CA ILE A 309 -7.60 37.56 -7.73
C ILE A 309 -7.75 38.46 -8.97
N ARG A 310 -7.49 39.76 -8.79
CA ARG A 310 -7.57 40.77 -9.86
C ARG A 310 -6.22 41.40 -10.08
N ILE A 311 -5.66 41.17 -11.26
CA ILE A 311 -4.47 41.85 -11.75
C ILE A 311 -4.86 43.28 -12.15
N PRO A 312 -4.05 44.32 -11.84
CA PRO A 312 -4.31 45.68 -12.29
C PRO A 312 -4.61 45.77 -13.79
N SER A 313 -5.65 46.50 -14.16
CA SER A 313 -6.14 46.54 -15.56
C SER A 313 -5.18 47.21 -16.53
N ASP A 314 -4.24 48.01 -16.03
CA ASP A 314 -3.19 48.70 -16.77
C ASP A 314 -1.88 47.90 -16.86
N TYR A 315 -1.83 46.68 -16.31
CA TYR A 315 -0.63 45.84 -16.35
C TYR A 315 -0.25 45.47 -17.79
N GLN A 316 0.97 45.85 -18.17
CA GLN A 316 1.50 45.63 -19.51
C GLN A 316 2.14 44.25 -19.63
N TYR A 317 1.59 43.41 -20.50
CA TYR A 317 2.20 42.12 -20.86
C TYR A 317 3.04 42.26 -22.13
N PRO A 318 4.12 41.48 -22.27
CA PRO A 318 4.85 41.41 -23.53
C PRO A 318 3.98 40.75 -24.62
N PRO A 319 4.26 41.01 -25.92
CA PRO A 319 3.43 40.57 -27.03
C PRO A 319 3.09 39.07 -27.04
N GLU A 320 4.02 38.22 -26.62
CA GLU A 320 3.88 36.77 -26.55
C GLU A 320 2.92 36.27 -25.46
N ILE A 321 2.65 37.08 -24.43
CA ILE A 321 1.72 36.77 -23.33
C ILE A 321 0.37 37.47 -23.51
N GLN A 322 0.35 38.58 -24.24
CA GLN A 322 -0.81 39.47 -24.40
C GLN A 322 -2.07 38.73 -24.90
N PHE A 323 -1.92 37.70 -25.73
CA PHE A 323 -3.03 36.95 -26.32
C PHE A 323 -3.27 35.58 -25.67
N GLN A 324 -2.58 35.25 -24.57
CA GLN A 324 -2.76 33.99 -23.85
C GLN A 324 -3.99 34.01 -22.92
N THR A 325 -4.33 32.82 -22.41
CA THR A 325 -5.41 32.57 -21.43
C THR A 325 -5.17 33.29 -20.09
N LYS A 326 -6.25 33.42 -19.31
CA LYS A 326 -6.25 34.17 -18.03
C LYS A 326 -5.24 33.60 -17.03
N ASP A 327 -5.18 32.29 -16.87
CA ASP A 327 -4.24 31.59 -16.01
C ASP A 327 -2.79 31.75 -16.48
N TYR A 328 -2.53 31.82 -17.79
CA TYR A 328 -1.19 32.08 -18.33
C TYR A 328 -0.71 33.50 -17.97
N LYS A 329 -1.55 34.50 -18.22
CA LYS A 329 -1.29 35.89 -17.83
C LYS A 329 -1.08 36.02 -16.32
N PHE A 330 -1.88 35.30 -15.54
CA PHE A 330 -1.73 35.25 -14.09
C PHE A 330 -0.39 34.64 -13.66
N CYS A 331 0.00 33.49 -14.21
CA CYS A 331 1.28 32.85 -13.89
C CYS A 331 2.47 33.76 -14.22
N TYR A 332 2.40 34.49 -15.35
CA TYR A 332 3.42 35.49 -15.71
C TYR A 332 3.47 36.64 -14.71
N TRP A 333 2.33 37.27 -14.43
CA TRP A 333 2.23 38.39 -13.49
C TRP A 333 2.70 37.99 -12.08
N MET A 334 2.24 36.84 -11.59
CA MET A 334 2.59 36.32 -10.27
C MET A 334 4.09 36.06 -10.14
N THR A 335 4.69 35.51 -11.19
CA THR A 335 6.15 35.31 -11.22
C THR A 335 6.90 36.63 -11.07
N LYS A 336 6.47 37.66 -11.81
CA LYS A 336 7.17 38.94 -11.86
C LYS A 336 6.92 39.83 -10.64
N GLU A 337 5.67 39.92 -10.18
CA GLU A 337 5.27 40.89 -9.15
C GLU A 337 5.22 40.28 -7.74
N ILE A 338 4.83 39.01 -7.64
CA ILE A 338 4.70 38.32 -6.35
C ILE A 338 6.00 37.60 -5.99
N GLY A 339 6.71 37.08 -7.00
CA GLY A 339 7.98 36.37 -6.84
C GLY A 339 7.79 34.86 -6.66
N VAL A 340 6.66 34.30 -7.10
CA VAL A 340 6.37 32.87 -7.01
C VAL A 340 5.88 32.37 -8.37
N VAL A 341 6.50 31.30 -8.86
CA VAL A 341 6.18 30.72 -10.17
C VAL A 341 5.08 29.67 -10.02
N ALA A 342 4.09 29.74 -10.93
CA ALA A 342 3.06 28.73 -11.11
C ALA A 342 3.00 28.31 -12.58
N ILE A 343 2.34 27.19 -12.87
CA ILE A 343 2.13 26.72 -14.25
C ILE A 343 0.66 26.89 -14.64
N PRO A 344 0.36 27.49 -15.81
CA PRO A 344 -1.01 27.62 -16.31
C PRO A 344 -1.55 26.25 -16.74
N PRO A 345 -2.66 25.76 -16.14
CA PRO A 345 -3.20 24.47 -16.49
C PRO A 345 -3.84 24.44 -17.88
N SER A 346 -4.19 25.60 -18.45
CA SER A 346 -4.70 25.71 -19.82
C SER A 346 -3.72 25.17 -20.88
N GLU A 347 -2.42 25.14 -20.61
CA GLU A 347 -1.44 24.47 -21.49
C GLU A 347 -1.63 22.96 -21.58
N PHE A 348 -2.40 22.36 -20.68
CA PHE A 348 -2.73 20.94 -20.69
C PHE A 348 -4.10 20.64 -21.32
N TYR A 349 -4.76 21.65 -21.89
CA TYR A 349 -6.04 21.50 -22.59
C TYR A 349 -5.87 21.79 -24.08
N SER A 350 -6.71 21.16 -24.91
CA SER A 350 -6.82 21.52 -26.33
C SER A 350 -7.33 22.96 -26.46
N GLU A 351 -6.99 23.65 -27.56
CA GLU A 351 -7.37 25.07 -27.80
C GLU A 351 -8.86 25.34 -27.56
N GLU A 352 -9.74 24.45 -28.03
CA GLU A 352 -11.20 24.54 -27.88
C GLU A 352 -11.67 24.45 -26.41
N ASN A 353 -10.85 23.88 -25.53
CA ASN A 353 -11.18 23.57 -24.14
C ASN A 353 -10.31 24.31 -23.10
N LYS A 354 -9.30 25.07 -23.52
CA LYS A 354 -8.40 25.83 -22.62
C LYS A 354 -9.15 26.76 -21.66
N TRP A 355 -10.35 27.22 -22.04
CA TRP A 355 -11.22 28.05 -21.20
C TRP A 355 -11.68 27.35 -19.90
N LEU A 356 -11.76 26.02 -19.86
CA LEU A 356 -12.15 25.25 -18.67
C LEU A 356 -11.16 25.43 -17.51
N ALA A 357 -9.90 25.70 -17.83
CA ALA A 357 -8.79 25.78 -16.88
C ALA A 357 -8.40 27.21 -16.49
N GLN A 358 -9.01 28.23 -17.11
CA GLN A 358 -8.53 29.62 -17.05
C GLN A 358 -8.59 30.27 -15.66
N ASP A 359 -9.34 29.67 -14.74
CA ASP A 359 -9.47 30.13 -13.35
C ASP A 359 -8.62 29.32 -12.36
N TYR A 360 -7.74 28.44 -12.83
CA TYR A 360 -6.89 27.61 -11.98
C TYR A 360 -5.41 27.83 -12.28
N VAL A 361 -4.55 27.64 -11.28
CA VAL A 361 -3.08 27.58 -11.46
C VAL A 361 -2.49 26.41 -10.71
N ARG A 362 -1.42 25.83 -11.26
CA ARG A 362 -0.77 24.64 -10.70
C ARG A 362 0.51 25.01 -9.97
N PHE A 363 0.63 24.68 -8.68
CA PHE A 363 1.87 24.83 -7.90
C PHE A 363 2.51 23.49 -7.62
N ALA A 364 3.84 23.43 -7.74
CA ALA A 364 4.64 22.34 -7.21
C ALA A 364 5.03 22.66 -5.76
N PHE A 365 4.57 21.87 -4.78
CA PHE A 365 4.84 22.13 -3.34
C PHE A 365 6.00 21.30 -2.76
N CYS A 366 6.75 20.69 -3.66
CA CYS A 366 7.88 19.84 -3.38
C CYS A 366 9.20 20.61 -3.52
N LYS A 367 9.43 21.44 -2.52
CA LYS A 367 10.64 22.23 -2.32
C LYS A 367 11.05 22.09 -0.85
N THR A 368 12.27 22.49 -0.51
CA THR A 368 12.72 22.48 0.90
C THR A 368 11.83 23.41 1.73
N ASP A 369 11.75 23.15 3.04
CA ASP A 369 10.93 23.96 3.96
C ASP A 369 11.29 25.45 3.87
N ASP A 370 12.58 25.79 3.77
CA ASP A 370 13.03 27.18 3.57
C ASP A 370 12.45 27.83 2.29
N ILE A 371 12.35 27.08 1.19
CA ILE A 371 11.78 27.58 -0.07
C ILE A 371 10.26 27.68 0.03
N LEU A 372 9.61 26.74 0.73
CA LEU A 372 8.17 26.80 0.99
C LEU A 372 7.82 27.99 1.90
N ASP A 373 8.65 28.30 2.90
CA ASP A 373 8.49 29.47 3.77
C ASP A 373 8.71 30.78 3.00
N GLN A 374 9.74 30.84 2.15
CA GLN A 374 9.95 32.00 1.25
C GLN A 374 8.79 32.20 0.27
N ALA A 375 8.26 31.11 -0.29
CA ALA A 375 7.08 31.14 -1.14
C ALA A 375 5.86 31.61 -0.35
N ALA A 376 5.64 31.10 0.87
CA ALA A 376 4.54 31.51 1.74
C ALA A 376 4.59 33.01 2.06
N ILE A 377 5.77 33.54 2.41
CA ILE A 377 5.99 34.98 2.65
C ILE A 377 5.64 35.78 1.39
N SER A 378 6.13 35.36 0.23
CA SER A 378 5.88 36.03 -1.05
C SER A 378 4.41 36.01 -1.43
N LEU A 379 3.72 34.88 -1.24
CA LEU A 379 2.29 34.70 -1.51
C LEU A 379 1.39 35.62 -0.66
N GLN A 380 1.84 36.06 0.52
CA GLN A 380 1.05 37.01 1.34
C GLN A 380 0.79 38.35 0.63
N LYS A 381 1.63 38.74 -0.35
CA LYS A 381 1.43 39.93 -1.17
C LYS A 381 0.14 39.88 -1.99
N LEU A 382 -0.37 38.68 -2.30
CA LEU A 382 -1.61 38.49 -3.05
C LEU A 382 -2.84 39.06 -2.33
N LYS A 383 -2.79 39.22 -0.99
CA LYS A 383 -3.91 39.78 -0.21
C LYS A 383 -4.40 41.13 -0.73
N ASN A 384 -3.52 41.94 -1.29
CA ASN A 384 -3.86 43.26 -1.85
C ASN A 384 -4.65 43.19 -3.16
N TYR A 385 -4.78 42.01 -3.75
CA TYR A 385 -5.39 41.76 -5.06
C TYR A 385 -6.59 40.80 -4.98
N ILE A 386 -6.91 40.29 -3.79
CA ILE A 386 -8.09 39.45 -3.57
C ILE A 386 -9.30 40.38 -3.49
N VAL A 387 -10.32 40.07 -4.29
CA VAL A 387 -11.64 40.72 -4.23
C VAL A 387 -12.65 39.76 -3.60
N ASP A 388 -13.62 40.33 -2.88
CA ASP A 388 -14.66 39.56 -2.18
C ASP A 388 -15.55 38.73 -3.11
#